data_AF-T1BQT7-F1
#
_entry.id   AF-T1BQT7-F1
#
_cell.length_a   1.000
_cell.length_b   1.000
_cell.length_c   1.000
_cell.angle_alpha   90.00
_cell.angle_beta   90.00
_cell.angle_gamma   90.00
#
_symmetry.space_group_name_H-M   'P 1'
#
loop_
_entity.id
_entity.type
_entity.pdbx_description
1 polymer ?
#
loop_
_entity_poly.entity_id
_entity_poly.type
_entity_poly.pdbx_seq_one_letter_code
_entity_poly.pdbx_strand_id
1 'polypeptide(L)'
;AQPQYTATLTSGSASYTSPALTQYAYTRWHKVLWWNNIQPQVYLQQDTQYIQASKAVSRYMTLKPDEKFLASLRQSCPPLDHCDQTKTMGNTGAQAAIGPLPRWTSVYIVDPDVRAYHWMLANADALGSYSIHYRDQATGWPVSIQKHPYVTIANWAYARRAAQQESTTGADYKADLLPGCTNNAVVTHCTTDWYGTGNPDSWDNAHQPSESYVPYMVTGDYYYMEELAFGASMNDLWSNEGYRGFSKGLIGPSHGQIRGKAWTLRDLAEAAYLLPDNYPLKAEFNAVVHNSLDDWNKKYSDNPGANPLHVMNGEAIYSLNGGKQNSMAPWQHNFLTWSAGHAAELGFAGAAEFRNWLAKFDIGLMTDWQSNPTKGYCWLEASAYDIQVKDAAGNWLPSYTAVYGATFPTLTGLACNSPAMVAALGRLKKQPWQAGEMSGYPYSATGFPANFQIGVAAAADSGLPNAKTAWKLFQSRSVKPTAPDGYNNYPNFAVLPRSSPH
;
A
#
# COMPACT_ATOMS: atom_id res chain seq x y z
N ALA A 1 7.04 28.13 18.22
CA ALA A 1 5.71 27.77 18.75
C ALA A 1 4.87 27.33 17.56
N GLN A 2 4.23 26.15 17.63
CA GLN A 2 3.22 25.77 16.64
C GLN A 2 2.09 26.81 16.73
N PRO A 3 1.80 27.59 15.68
CA PRO A 3 0.85 28.67 15.81
C PRO A 3 -0.56 28.08 15.89
N GLN A 4 -1.30 28.45 16.94
CA GLN A 4 -2.74 28.53 16.81
C GLN A 4 -3.05 29.81 16.06
N TYR A 5 -3.71 29.71 14.91
CA TYR A 5 -4.01 30.87 14.09
C TYR A 5 -5.35 30.74 13.40
N THR A 6 -5.83 31.86 12.88
CA THR A 6 -6.93 31.91 11.92
C THR A 6 -6.36 32.48 10.62
N ALA A 7 -6.59 31.81 9.50
CA ALA A 7 -6.19 32.29 8.18
C ALA A 7 -7.38 32.98 7.51
N THR A 8 -7.12 34.11 6.87
CA THR A 8 -8.07 34.72 5.94
C THR A 8 -7.47 34.70 4.55
N LEU A 9 -8.13 34.02 3.63
CA LEU A 9 -7.75 33.91 2.21
C LEU A 9 -8.71 34.74 1.37
N THR A 10 -8.21 35.40 0.34
CA THR A 10 -9.02 36.17 -0.61
C THR A 10 -8.64 35.86 -2.05
N SER A 11 -9.63 35.89 -2.96
CA SER A 11 -9.45 35.71 -4.41
C SER A 11 -10.51 36.54 -5.16
N GLY A 12 -10.12 37.73 -5.62
CA GLY A 12 -11.08 38.74 -6.07
C GLY A 12 -12.03 39.11 -4.92
N SER A 13 -13.35 38.99 -5.14
CA SER A 13 -14.37 39.16 -4.09
C SER A 13 -14.66 37.91 -3.26
N ALA A 14 -14.03 36.76 -3.57
CA ALA A 14 -14.12 35.59 -2.71
C ALA A 14 -13.28 35.77 -1.45
N SER A 15 -13.80 35.32 -0.31
CA SER A 15 -13.10 35.33 0.97
C SER A 15 -13.42 34.07 1.75
N TYR A 16 -12.44 33.55 2.46
CA TYR A 16 -12.58 32.43 3.40
C TYR A 16 -11.79 32.74 4.66
N THR A 17 -12.44 32.60 5.81
CA THR A 17 -11.77 32.64 7.12
C THR A 17 -11.84 31.25 7.73
N SER A 18 -10.67 30.69 8.05
CA SER A 18 -10.59 29.37 8.71
C SER A 18 -11.14 29.43 10.13
N PRO A 19 -11.52 28.28 10.73
CA PRO A 19 -11.57 28.20 12.19
C PRO A 19 -10.19 28.46 12.80
N ALA A 20 -10.10 28.54 14.13
CA ALA A 20 -8.81 28.49 14.80
C ALA A 20 -8.16 27.12 14.51
N LEU A 21 -7.03 27.15 13.80
CA LEU A 21 -6.27 26.00 13.38
C LEU A 21 -5.11 25.76 14.34
N THR A 22 -4.91 24.50 14.70
CA THR A 22 -3.67 24.03 15.32
C THR A 22 -2.85 23.36 14.24
N GLN A 23 -1.80 24.02 13.74
CA GLN A 23 -0.93 23.43 12.73
C GLN A 23 0.28 22.80 13.40
N TYR A 24 0.52 21.52 13.14
CA TYR A 24 1.72 20.79 13.58
C TYR A 24 2.83 20.90 12.53
N ALA A 25 4.07 20.57 12.91
CA ALA A 25 5.21 20.63 11.99
C ALA A 25 4.98 19.66 10.82
N TYR A 26 5.36 20.09 9.63
CA TYR A 26 5.24 19.32 8.38
C TYR A 26 3.82 18.89 8.04
N THR A 27 2.81 19.62 8.55
CA THR A 27 1.41 19.55 8.10
C THR A 27 1.10 20.73 7.19
N ARG A 28 0.08 20.60 6.36
CA ARG A 28 -0.44 21.66 5.50
C ARG A 28 -1.94 21.47 5.30
N TRP A 29 -2.57 22.41 4.61
CA TRP A 29 -3.99 22.28 4.27
C TRP A 29 -4.28 23.00 2.96
N HIS A 30 -5.40 22.65 2.37
CA HIS A 30 -5.83 23.14 1.07
C HIS A 30 -7.20 23.81 1.16
N LYS A 31 -7.37 24.90 0.42
CA LYS A 31 -8.67 25.55 0.21
C LYS A 31 -8.70 26.25 -1.14
N VAL A 32 -9.60 25.81 -2.01
CA VAL A 32 -9.85 26.46 -3.29
C VAL A 32 -10.78 27.66 -3.10
N LEU A 33 -10.39 28.82 -3.64
CA LEU A 33 -11.25 29.98 -3.82
C LEU A 33 -11.34 30.34 -5.29
N TRP A 34 -12.56 30.38 -5.81
CA TRP A 34 -12.80 30.82 -7.18
C TRP A 34 -12.84 32.34 -7.26
N TRP A 35 -12.15 32.91 -8.25
CA TRP A 35 -12.12 34.36 -8.46
C TRP A 35 -13.54 34.93 -8.49
N ASN A 36 -13.81 35.91 -7.61
CA ASN A 36 -15.12 36.54 -7.45
C ASN A 36 -16.28 35.60 -7.10
N ASN A 37 -16.02 34.46 -6.45
CA ASN A 37 -16.99 33.40 -6.14
C ASN A 37 -17.62 32.74 -7.39
N ILE A 38 -16.93 32.80 -8.54
CA ILE A 38 -17.43 32.23 -9.79
C ILE A 38 -16.86 30.81 -9.96
N GLN A 39 -17.55 29.83 -9.38
CA GLN A 39 -17.20 28.41 -9.53
C GLN A 39 -17.72 27.83 -10.87
N PRO A 40 -16.97 26.93 -11.54
CA PRO A 40 -17.49 26.16 -12.67
C PRO A 40 -18.77 25.42 -12.31
N GLN A 41 -19.79 25.54 -13.16
CA GLN A 41 -21.08 24.84 -13.00
C GLN A 41 -21.10 23.50 -13.74
N VAL A 42 -19.94 23.06 -14.24
CA VAL A 42 -19.77 21.84 -15.01
C VAL A 42 -18.77 20.93 -14.32
N TYR A 43 -19.10 19.65 -14.26
CA TYR A 43 -18.19 18.61 -13.84
C TYR A 43 -17.63 17.93 -15.09
N LEU A 44 -16.33 18.06 -15.31
CA LEU A 44 -15.63 17.37 -16.38
C LEU A 44 -15.32 15.95 -15.91
N GLN A 45 -16.27 15.05 -16.15
CA GLN A 45 -16.11 13.64 -15.83
C GLN A 45 -15.00 13.02 -16.69
N GLN A 46 -13.98 12.45 -16.05
CA GLN A 46 -12.94 11.71 -16.76
C GLN A 46 -13.46 10.36 -17.25
N ASP A 47 -12.90 9.88 -18.36
CA ASP A 47 -13.10 8.50 -18.81
C ASP A 47 -12.28 7.54 -17.94
N THR A 48 -12.88 7.05 -16.85
CA THR A 48 -12.22 6.12 -15.95
C THR A 48 -12.01 4.74 -16.56
N GLN A 49 -12.72 4.38 -17.64
CA GLN A 49 -12.44 3.16 -18.39
C GLN A 49 -11.14 3.32 -19.19
N TYR A 50 -10.91 4.49 -19.80
CA TYR A 50 -9.64 4.82 -20.44
C TYR A 50 -8.48 4.84 -19.44
N ILE A 51 -8.66 5.45 -18.26
CA ILE A 51 -7.64 5.43 -17.20
C ILE A 51 -7.27 3.99 -16.83
N GLN A 52 -8.26 3.11 -16.65
CA GLN A 52 -8.00 1.69 -16.43
C GLN A 52 -7.31 1.04 -17.64
N ALA A 53 -7.79 1.26 -18.87
CA ALA A 53 -7.25 0.65 -20.09
C ALA A 53 -5.79 1.07 -20.39
N SER A 54 -5.40 2.30 -20.01
CA SER A 54 -4.02 2.80 -20.12
C SER A 54 -3.03 2.09 -19.20
N LYS A 55 -3.54 1.29 -18.27
CA LYS A 55 -2.81 0.64 -17.17
C LYS A 55 -2.26 1.59 -16.10
N ALA A 56 -2.56 2.88 -16.19
CA ALA A 56 -2.20 3.85 -15.16
C ALA A 56 -2.82 3.50 -13.80
N VAL A 57 -3.98 2.85 -13.77
CA VAL A 57 -4.52 2.17 -12.58
C VAL A 57 -4.94 0.75 -12.93
N SER A 58 -5.11 -0.10 -11.92
CA SER A 58 -5.61 -1.47 -12.07
C SER A 58 -6.94 -1.54 -12.82
N ARG A 59 -7.20 -2.67 -13.51
CA ARG A 59 -8.55 -2.96 -14.02
C ARG A 59 -9.42 -3.41 -12.86
N TYR A 60 -10.52 -2.73 -12.63
CA TYR A 60 -11.51 -3.10 -11.62
C TYR A 60 -12.68 -3.86 -12.24
N MET A 61 -13.42 -4.57 -11.40
CA MET A 61 -14.72 -5.12 -11.75
C MET A 61 -15.67 -4.00 -12.19
N THR A 62 -16.53 -4.30 -13.16
CA THR A 62 -17.66 -3.41 -13.49
C THR A 62 -18.66 -3.44 -12.34
N LEU A 63 -18.66 -2.37 -11.55
CA LEU A 63 -19.45 -2.23 -10.33
C LEU A 63 -20.31 -0.98 -10.42
N LYS A 64 -21.39 -0.96 -9.62
CA LYS A 64 -22.22 0.23 -9.44
C LYS A 64 -22.41 0.45 -7.94
N PRO A 65 -21.81 1.51 -7.37
CA PRO A 65 -22.08 1.90 -6.00
C PRO A 65 -23.58 2.15 -5.78
N ASP A 66 -24.06 1.81 -4.58
CA ASP A 66 -25.46 1.99 -4.24
C ASP A 66 -25.78 3.49 -4.11
N GLU A 67 -26.93 3.91 -4.61
CA GLU A 67 -27.34 5.33 -4.54
C GLU A 67 -27.38 5.86 -3.10
N LYS A 68 -27.86 5.04 -2.15
CA LYS A 68 -27.87 5.38 -0.72
C LYS A 68 -26.45 5.60 -0.18
N PHE A 69 -25.48 4.84 -0.67
CA PHE A 69 -24.08 5.00 -0.29
C PHE A 69 -23.51 6.30 -0.89
N LEU A 70 -23.69 6.54 -2.19
CA LEU A 70 -23.24 7.77 -2.85
C LEU A 70 -23.82 9.04 -2.19
N ALA A 71 -25.11 9.01 -1.84
CA ALA A 71 -25.78 10.11 -1.14
C ALA A 71 -25.24 10.36 0.29
N SER A 72 -24.56 9.39 0.89
CA SER A 72 -23.97 9.50 2.23
C SER A 72 -22.51 9.97 2.23
N LEU A 73 -21.86 10.03 1.06
CA LEU A 73 -20.46 10.40 0.94
C LEU A 73 -20.23 11.85 1.34
N ARG A 74 -19.19 12.10 2.13
CA ARG A 74 -18.75 13.47 2.42
C ARG A 74 -18.25 14.16 1.14
N GLN A 75 -18.47 15.47 1.07
CA GLN A 75 -18.19 16.27 -0.13
C GLN A 75 -16.99 17.23 0.02
N SER A 76 -16.46 17.39 1.24
CA SER A 76 -15.33 18.30 1.50
C SER A 76 -14.63 17.94 2.81
N CYS A 77 -13.37 18.34 2.96
CA CYS A 77 -12.58 18.18 4.17
C CYS A 77 -12.21 19.56 4.75
N PRO A 78 -12.52 19.84 6.03
CA PRO A 78 -12.03 21.05 6.68
C PRO A 78 -10.50 21.10 6.75
N PRO A 79 -9.87 22.30 6.73
CA PRO A 79 -8.43 22.41 6.90
C PRO A 79 -7.92 21.70 8.16
N LEU A 80 -6.88 20.87 7.99
CA LEU A 80 -6.23 20.07 9.04
C LEU A 80 -7.13 19.04 9.74
N ASP A 81 -8.28 18.69 9.15
CA ASP A 81 -9.06 17.51 9.56
C ASP A 81 -8.55 16.27 8.83
N HIS A 82 -8.48 15.12 9.52
CA HIS A 82 -8.08 13.85 8.91
C HIS A 82 -9.23 13.17 8.18
N CYS A 83 -10.47 13.66 8.33
CA CYS A 83 -11.59 13.24 7.49
C CYS A 83 -11.80 11.70 7.57
N ASP A 84 -11.90 10.96 6.45
CA ASP A 84 -12.04 9.49 6.54
C ASP A 84 -10.69 8.75 6.58
N GLN A 85 -9.57 9.48 6.61
CA GLN A 85 -8.27 8.89 6.87
C GLN A 85 -8.22 8.36 8.30
N THR A 86 -7.46 7.29 8.49
CA THR A 86 -7.29 6.71 9.82
C THR A 86 -6.32 7.56 10.62
N LYS A 87 -6.80 8.21 11.68
CA LYS A 87 -6.00 9.07 12.56
C LYS A 87 -4.62 8.49 12.91
N THR A 88 -4.58 7.25 13.36
CA THR A 88 -3.34 6.52 13.67
C THR A 88 -3.21 5.36 12.69
N MET A 89 -2.52 5.59 11.57
CA MET A 89 -2.50 4.63 10.46
C MET A 89 -1.89 3.28 10.87
N GLY A 90 -0.95 3.26 11.82
CA GLY A 90 -0.34 2.03 12.32
C GLY A 90 -1.29 1.09 13.10
N ASN A 91 -2.56 1.47 13.31
CA ASN A 91 -3.54 0.62 13.97
C ASN A 91 -3.82 -0.67 13.19
N THR A 92 -3.98 -1.77 13.92
CA THR A 92 -4.26 -3.08 13.33
C THR A 92 -5.67 -3.14 12.72
N GLY A 93 -5.85 -4.03 11.74
CA GLY A 93 -7.14 -4.28 11.08
C GLY A 93 -7.25 -3.68 9.69
N ALA A 94 -8.40 -3.90 9.06
CA ALA A 94 -8.71 -3.32 7.76
C ALA A 94 -8.98 -1.82 7.90
N GLN A 95 -8.54 -1.03 6.92
CA GLN A 95 -8.76 0.41 6.86
C GLN A 95 -9.18 0.79 5.44
N ALA A 96 -10.05 1.81 5.30
CA ALA A 96 -10.53 2.29 4.00
C ALA A 96 -9.41 2.78 3.07
N ALA A 97 -8.30 3.23 3.65
CA ALA A 97 -7.11 3.67 2.93
C ALA A 97 -6.34 2.52 2.25
N ILE A 98 -6.46 1.28 2.74
CA ILE A 98 -5.55 0.18 2.35
C ILE A 98 -6.03 -0.50 1.07
N GLY A 99 -5.11 -0.61 0.11
CA GLY A 99 -5.30 -1.36 -1.13
C GLY A 99 -4.51 -0.75 -2.28
N PRO A 100 -4.63 -1.32 -3.49
CA PRO A 100 -4.18 -0.69 -4.75
C PRO A 100 -4.50 0.80 -4.81
N LEU A 101 -5.77 1.12 -4.55
CA LEU A 101 -6.28 2.46 -4.37
C LEU A 101 -7.14 2.46 -3.10
N PRO A 102 -7.17 3.57 -2.33
CA PRO A 102 -8.05 3.68 -1.19
C PRO A 102 -9.53 3.68 -1.61
N ARG A 103 -10.44 3.51 -0.66
CA ARG A 103 -11.88 3.33 -0.92
C ARG A 103 -12.49 4.50 -1.68
N TRP A 104 -12.18 5.73 -1.27
CA TRP A 104 -12.68 6.94 -1.93
C TRP A 104 -12.21 7.07 -3.38
N THR A 105 -10.97 6.70 -3.66
CA THR A 105 -10.40 6.73 -5.01
C THR A 105 -10.91 5.58 -5.87
N SER A 106 -10.96 4.36 -5.32
CA SER A 106 -11.43 3.19 -6.06
C SER A 106 -12.93 3.28 -6.41
N VAL A 107 -13.76 3.87 -5.54
CA VAL A 107 -15.17 4.18 -5.87
C VAL A 107 -15.27 5.12 -7.07
N TYR A 108 -14.48 6.20 -7.09
CA TYR A 108 -14.43 7.10 -8.25
C TYR A 108 -13.96 6.41 -9.53
N ILE A 109 -12.95 5.54 -9.46
CA ILE A 109 -12.45 4.80 -10.63
C ILE A 109 -13.49 3.84 -11.20
N VAL A 110 -14.28 3.17 -10.36
CA VAL A 110 -15.34 2.26 -10.84
C VAL A 110 -16.59 3.00 -11.32
N ASP A 111 -16.94 4.13 -10.69
CA ASP A 111 -18.09 4.96 -11.02
C ASP A 111 -17.75 6.45 -10.79
N PRO A 112 -17.46 7.22 -11.87
CA PRO A 112 -17.00 8.62 -11.76
C PRO A 112 -18.14 9.61 -11.45
N ASP A 113 -19.04 9.25 -10.53
CA ASP A 113 -20.06 10.13 -9.97
C ASP A 113 -19.38 11.34 -9.27
N VAL A 114 -19.95 12.53 -9.44
CA VAL A 114 -19.40 13.78 -8.89
C VAL A 114 -19.24 13.73 -7.35
N ARG A 115 -20.11 12.99 -6.65
CA ARG A 115 -20.03 12.79 -5.20
C ARG A 115 -18.84 11.93 -4.82
N ALA A 116 -18.53 10.90 -5.62
CA ALA A 116 -17.34 10.08 -5.44
C ALA A 116 -16.06 10.87 -5.77
N TYR A 117 -16.10 11.71 -6.80
CA TYR A 117 -15.02 12.64 -7.12
C TYR A 117 -14.72 13.58 -5.95
N HIS A 118 -15.71 14.27 -5.40
CA HIS A 118 -15.53 15.13 -4.23
C HIS A 118 -15.06 14.35 -2.99
N TRP A 119 -15.54 13.12 -2.80
CA TRP A 119 -15.12 12.28 -1.70
C TRP A 119 -13.63 11.90 -1.77
N MET A 120 -13.16 11.59 -2.98
CA MET A 120 -11.74 11.35 -3.26
C MET A 120 -10.90 12.58 -2.95
N LEU A 121 -11.28 13.75 -3.47
CA LEU A 121 -10.54 15.00 -3.22
C LEU A 121 -10.52 15.40 -1.75
N ALA A 122 -11.64 15.24 -1.05
CA ALA A 122 -11.73 15.52 0.37
C ALA A 122 -10.74 14.66 1.19
N ASN A 123 -10.56 13.38 0.83
CA ASN A 123 -9.61 12.52 1.53
C ASN A 123 -8.16 12.69 1.06
N ALA A 124 -7.94 13.23 -0.14
CA ALA A 124 -6.61 13.68 -0.57
C ALA A 124 -6.19 14.95 0.18
N ASP A 125 -7.10 15.94 0.34
CA ASP A 125 -6.85 17.13 1.15
C ASP A 125 -6.53 16.79 2.63
N ALA A 126 -7.16 15.73 3.15
CA ALA A 126 -6.98 15.26 4.52
C ALA A 126 -5.55 14.77 4.82
N LEU A 127 -4.79 14.33 3.81
CA LEU A 127 -3.40 13.93 3.99
C LEU A 127 -2.53 15.09 4.50
N GLY A 128 -2.94 16.33 4.21
CA GLY A 128 -2.36 17.54 4.75
C GLY A 128 -2.26 17.57 6.28
N SER A 129 -3.19 16.91 6.99
CA SER A 129 -3.18 16.86 8.46
C SER A 129 -2.02 16.02 9.04
N TYR A 130 -1.40 15.15 8.23
CA TYR A 130 -0.29 14.29 8.64
C TYR A 130 1.07 14.98 8.47
N SER A 131 2.00 14.67 9.37
CA SER A 131 3.36 15.23 9.35
C SER A 131 4.29 14.56 8.32
N ILE A 132 3.94 14.68 7.03
CA ILE A 132 4.68 14.08 5.91
C ILE A 132 5.31 15.11 4.96
N HIS A 133 5.05 16.41 5.15
CA HIS A 133 5.40 17.47 4.19
C HIS A 133 6.76 18.11 4.47
N TYR A 134 7.83 17.31 4.43
CA TYR A 134 9.20 17.79 4.63
C TYR A 134 9.72 18.51 3.40
N ARG A 135 10.01 19.81 3.53
CA ARG A 135 10.57 20.63 2.45
C ARG A 135 12.05 20.92 2.66
N ASP A 136 12.81 20.83 1.58
CA ASP A 136 14.16 21.36 1.49
C ASP A 136 14.09 22.89 1.43
N GLN A 137 14.77 23.58 2.35
CA GLN A 137 14.71 25.04 2.47
C GLN A 137 15.34 25.78 1.29
N ALA A 138 16.33 25.18 0.62
CA ALA A 138 17.02 25.81 -0.49
C ALA A 138 16.18 25.75 -1.78
N THR A 139 15.35 24.72 -1.92
CA THR A 139 14.60 24.50 -3.17
C THR A 139 13.08 24.70 -3.05
N GLY A 140 12.53 24.61 -1.85
CA GLY A 140 11.09 24.61 -1.61
C GLY A 140 10.38 23.31 -1.96
N TRP A 141 11.06 22.34 -2.58
CA TRP A 141 10.54 21.03 -2.95
C TRP A 141 10.59 20.04 -1.76
N PRO A 142 9.93 18.87 -1.86
CA PRO A 142 10.13 17.79 -0.91
C PRO A 142 11.62 17.46 -0.74
N VAL A 143 12.00 16.97 0.44
CA VAL A 143 13.41 16.63 0.71
C VAL A 143 13.87 15.49 -0.19
N SER A 144 15.04 15.69 -0.82
CA SER A 144 15.73 14.70 -1.65
C SER A 144 16.72 13.91 -0.80
N ILE A 145 16.68 12.58 -0.87
CA ILE A 145 17.71 11.74 -0.22
C ILE A 145 19.02 11.71 -1.01
N GLN A 146 19.05 12.13 -2.27
CA GLN A 146 20.31 12.30 -3.00
C GLN A 146 21.08 13.55 -2.58
N LYS A 147 20.37 14.62 -2.20
CA LYS A 147 20.97 15.83 -1.63
C LYS A 147 21.24 15.72 -0.14
N HIS A 148 20.38 15.00 0.57
CA HIS A 148 20.45 14.79 2.02
C HIS A 148 20.58 13.29 2.35
N PRO A 149 21.72 12.64 2.02
CA PRO A 149 21.89 11.20 2.17
C PRO A 149 21.71 10.69 3.61
N TYR A 150 21.96 11.51 4.62
CA TYR A 150 21.93 11.15 6.04
C TYR A 150 20.62 11.51 6.74
N VAL A 151 19.65 12.12 6.03
CA VAL A 151 18.34 12.46 6.60
C VAL A 151 17.58 11.19 7.00
N THR A 152 16.93 11.17 8.15
CA THR A 152 16.25 9.96 8.62
C THR A 152 15.22 10.25 9.69
N ILE A 153 14.08 9.58 9.59
CA ILE A 153 13.05 9.56 10.64
C ILE A 153 13.20 8.30 11.50
N ALA A 154 13.38 7.12 10.89
CA ALA A 154 13.50 5.86 11.63
C ALA A 154 14.72 5.79 12.54
N ASN A 155 15.87 6.35 12.12
CA ASN A 155 17.12 6.31 12.90
C ASN A 155 17.47 7.65 13.57
N TRP A 156 16.50 8.56 13.69
CA TRP A 156 16.75 9.94 14.07
C TRP A 156 17.46 10.11 15.41
N ALA A 157 17.12 9.29 16.42
CA ALA A 157 17.75 9.39 17.73
C ALA A 157 19.25 9.05 17.68
N TYR A 158 19.65 8.12 16.81
CA TYR A 158 21.06 7.87 16.51
C TYR A 158 21.69 9.03 15.76
N ALA A 159 21.07 9.50 14.67
CA ALA A 159 21.55 10.62 13.87
C ALA A 159 21.80 11.87 14.74
N ARG A 160 20.89 12.17 15.67
CA ARG A 160 21.05 13.26 16.66
C ARG A 160 22.30 13.11 17.52
N ARG A 161 22.61 11.90 18.00
CA ARG A 161 23.81 11.63 18.81
C ARG A 161 25.07 11.69 17.95
N ALA A 162 25.02 11.15 16.74
CA ALA A 162 26.12 11.20 15.79
C ALA A 162 26.47 12.64 15.39
N ALA A 163 25.46 13.49 15.21
CA ALA A 163 25.61 14.91 14.88
C ALA A 163 26.38 15.76 15.92
N GLN A 164 26.59 15.24 17.13
CA GLN A 164 27.36 15.88 18.19
C GLN A 164 28.84 15.51 18.17
N GLN A 165 29.23 14.52 17.37
CA GLN A 165 30.60 14.04 17.29
C GLN A 165 31.43 14.93 16.36
N GLU A 166 32.65 15.29 16.78
CA GLU A 166 33.61 16.02 15.95
C GLU A 166 34.29 15.07 14.94
N SER A 167 33.53 14.64 13.93
CA SER A 167 33.99 13.78 12.83
C SER A 167 33.32 14.15 11.51
N THR A 168 33.84 13.68 10.39
CA THR A 168 33.21 13.89 9.07
C THR A 168 31.78 13.36 9.05
N THR A 169 31.56 12.12 9.51
CA THR A 169 30.22 11.53 9.59
C THR A 169 29.30 12.27 10.55
N GLY A 170 29.82 12.80 11.66
CA GLY A 170 29.06 13.65 12.55
C GLY A 170 28.62 14.95 11.88
N ALA A 171 29.48 15.56 11.06
CA ALA A 171 29.14 16.74 10.27
C ALA A 171 28.04 16.44 9.23
N ASP A 172 28.09 15.28 8.56
CA ASP A 172 27.08 14.86 7.59
C ASP A 172 25.70 14.66 8.25
N TYR A 173 25.64 13.92 9.36
CA TYR A 173 24.39 13.79 10.13
C TYR A 173 23.89 15.13 10.65
N LYS A 174 24.79 16.05 11.05
CA LYS A 174 24.40 17.38 11.51
C LYS A 174 23.78 18.23 10.40
N ALA A 175 24.27 18.10 9.15
CA ALA A 175 23.74 18.81 7.99
C ALA A 175 22.32 18.36 7.64
N ASP A 176 22.03 17.07 7.80
CA ASP A 176 20.74 16.47 7.42
C ASP A 176 19.79 16.21 8.60
N LEU A 177 20.16 16.64 9.82
CA LEU A 177 19.37 16.36 11.02
C LEU A 177 18.06 17.15 11.01
N LEU A 178 16.94 16.43 10.87
CA LEU A 178 15.62 17.03 11.05
C LEU A 178 15.44 17.54 12.49
N PRO A 179 14.88 18.74 12.71
CA PRO A 179 14.54 19.18 14.06
C PRO A 179 13.38 18.34 14.60
N GLY A 180 13.52 17.84 15.84
CA GLY A 180 12.44 17.21 16.59
C GLY A 180 11.47 18.25 17.17
N CYS A 181 10.37 17.79 17.78
CA CYS A 181 9.40 18.70 18.38
C CYS A 181 9.85 19.23 19.76
N THR A 182 9.21 20.32 20.21
CA THR A 182 9.42 20.92 21.53
C THR A 182 8.09 21.08 22.27
N ASN A 183 8.06 20.67 23.54
CA ASN A 183 6.87 20.79 24.38
C ASN A 183 6.45 22.25 24.57
N ASN A 184 5.15 22.52 24.49
CA ASN A 184 4.51 23.81 24.69
C ASN A 184 3.04 23.61 25.09
N ALA A 185 2.22 24.66 25.04
CA ALA A 185 0.80 24.59 25.43
C ALA A 185 -0.06 23.66 24.56
N VAL A 186 0.39 23.33 23.34
CA VAL A 186 -0.34 22.54 22.35
C VAL A 186 0.33 21.18 22.10
N VAL A 187 1.66 21.16 22.04
CA VAL A 187 2.45 19.94 21.87
C VAL A 187 2.95 19.50 23.24
N THR A 188 2.48 18.37 23.77
CA THR A 188 2.70 18.01 25.18
C THR A 188 3.55 16.75 25.41
N HIS A 189 3.96 16.04 24.34
CA HIS A 189 4.60 14.72 24.44
C HIS A 189 5.85 14.56 23.54
N CYS A 190 6.63 15.62 23.36
CA CYS A 190 7.93 15.53 22.70
C CYS A 190 8.93 14.72 23.54
N THR A 191 9.63 13.81 22.87
CA THR A 191 10.76 13.06 23.41
C THR A 191 11.97 13.22 22.50
N THR A 192 13.13 12.82 23.00
CA THR A 192 14.35 12.70 22.19
C THR A 192 14.76 11.27 21.90
N ASP A 193 13.97 10.29 22.35
CA ASP A 193 14.26 8.86 22.20
C ASP A 193 13.91 8.32 20.81
N TRP A 194 12.97 8.97 20.13
CA TRP A 194 12.59 8.73 18.74
C TRP A 194 12.19 10.04 18.05
N TYR A 195 12.10 10.01 16.72
CA TYR A 195 11.62 11.16 15.97
C TYR A 195 10.14 11.44 16.24
N GLY A 196 9.77 12.70 16.41
CA GLY A 196 8.37 13.09 16.52
C GLY A 196 8.13 14.57 16.26
N THR A 197 6.96 14.88 15.71
CA THR A 197 6.49 16.24 15.42
C THR A 197 5.51 16.77 16.46
N GLY A 198 5.00 15.88 17.32
CA GLY A 198 3.94 16.18 18.29
C GLY A 198 2.53 16.11 17.71
N ASN A 199 2.39 15.77 16.43
CA ASN A 199 1.11 15.61 15.76
C ASN A 199 0.38 14.36 16.27
N PRO A 200 -0.90 14.45 16.69
CA PRO A 200 -1.71 13.29 17.07
C PRO A 200 -2.12 12.40 15.88
N ASP A 201 -2.10 12.93 14.66
CA ASP A 201 -2.32 12.15 13.44
C ASP A 201 -0.98 11.54 13.02
N SER A 202 -0.93 10.20 12.93
CA SER A 202 0.31 9.47 12.67
C SER A 202 0.27 8.68 11.37
N TRP A 203 1.25 8.97 10.54
CA TRP A 203 1.54 8.25 9.30
C TRP A 203 2.19 6.91 9.60
N ASP A 204 1.87 5.90 8.80
CA ASP A 204 2.53 4.59 8.85
C ASP A 204 2.73 4.04 7.44
N ASN A 205 3.99 3.75 7.11
CA ASN A 205 4.39 3.23 5.80
C ASN A 205 3.68 1.92 5.40
N ALA A 206 3.32 1.06 6.35
CA ALA A 206 2.62 -0.18 6.04
C ALA A 206 1.10 0.01 5.93
N HIS A 207 0.53 1.16 6.27
CA HIS A 207 -0.91 1.42 6.21
C HIS A 207 -1.27 2.64 5.34
N GLN A 208 -0.29 3.20 4.63
CA GLN A 208 -0.48 4.35 3.74
C GLN A 208 -1.43 4.07 2.55
N PRO A 209 -2.35 5.00 2.23
CA PRO A 209 -3.11 4.96 0.98
C PRO A 209 -2.21 5.23 -0.23
N SER A 210 -2.67 4.87 -1.44
CA SER A 210 -2.19 5.57 -2.65
C SER A 210 -2.67 7.01 -2.51
N GLU A 211 -1.73 7.93 -2.32
CA GLU A 211 -1.99 9.27 -1.80
C GLU A 211 -2.76 10.16 -2.79
N SER A 212 -2.05 10.99 -3.54
CA SER A 212 -2.64 11.94 -4.50
C SER A 212 -2.43 11.53 -5.96
N TYR A 213 -2.11 10.26 -6.22
CA TYR A 213 -1.87 9.75 -7.58
C TYR A 213 -3.06 9.96 -8.53
N VAL A 214 -4.22 9.37 -8.23
CA VAL A 214 -5.44 9.58 -9.03
C VAL A 214 -5.98 11.00 -8.89
N PRO A 215 -6.05 11.62 -7.68
CA PRO A 215 -6.42 13.03 -7.54
C PRO A 215 -5.65 13.95 -8.49
N TYR A 216 -4.32 13.84 -8.57
CA TYR A 216 -3.53 14.63 -9.51
C TYR A 216 -3.84 14.26 -10.96
N MET A 217 -3.92 12.97 -11.28
CA MET A 217 -4.20 12.49 -12.64
C MET A 217 -5.47 13.09 -13.24
N VAL A 218 -6.53 13.26 -12.46
CA VAL A 218 -7.84 13.69 -12.97
C VAL A 218 -8.11 15.19 -12.85
N THR A 219 -7.31 15.89 -12.05
CA THR A 219 -7.45 17.35 -11.83
C THR A 219 -6.38 18.16 -12.53
N GLY A 220 -5.17 17.61 -12.66
CA GLY A 220 -3.97 18.38 -13.03
C GLY A 220 -3.56 19.43 -11.98
N ASP A 221 -4.11 19.36 -10.76
CA ASP A 221 -3.90 20.39 -9.74
C ASP A 221 -2.48 20.31 -9.13
N TYR A 222 -1.85 21.48 -8.99
CA TYR A 222 -0.51 21.60 -8.40
C TYR A 222 -0.45 21.12 -6.94
N TYR A 223 -1.51 21.33 -6.16
CA TYR A 223 -1.58 20.81 -4.79
C TYR A 223 -1.46 19.29 -4.79
N TYR A 224 -2.29 18.59 -5.57
CA TYR A 224 -2.25 17.13 -5.63
C TYR A 224 -0.96 16.59 -6.28
N MET A 225 -0.36 17.34 -7.21
CA MET A 225 0.98 17.03 -7.71
C MET A 225 2.02 17.08 -6.57
N GLU A 226 1.98 18.10 -5.72
CA GLU A 226 2.91 18.22 -4.60
C GLU A 226 2.67 17.13 -3.56
N GLU A 227 1.41 16.83 -3.23
CA GLU A 227 1.08 15.74 -2.31
C GLU A 227 1.62 14.39 -2.80
N LEU A 228 1.47 14.08 -4.10
CA LEU A 228 2.06 12.89 -4.70
C LEU A 228 3.58 12.83 -4.50
N ALA A 229 4.27 13.96 -4.66
CA ALA A 229 5.70 14.03 -4.45
C ALA A 229 6.10 13.97 -2.96
N PHE A 230 5.29 14.51 -2.06
CA PHE A 230 5.51 14.39 -0.61
C PHE A 230 5.37 12.95 -0.14
N GLY A 231 4.40 12.21 -0.65
CA GLY A 231 4.27 10.78 -0.35
C GLY A 231 5.48 9.95 -0.73
N ALA A 232 5.95 10.13 -1.97
CA ALA A 232 7.16 9.49 -2.46
C ALA A 232 8.40 9.87 -1.63
N SER A 233 8.60 11.17 -1.36
CA SER A 233 9.70 11.64 -0.51
C SER A 233 9.60 11.10 0.91
N MET A 234 8.40 11.09 1.52
CA MET A 234 8.19 10.56 2.87
C MET A 234 8.55 9.08 2.96
N ASN A 235 8.27 8.29 1.92
CA ASN A 235 8.66 6.89 1.85
C ASN A 235 10.19 6.69 1.89
N ASP A 236 10.94 7.57 1.21
CA ASP A 236 12.41 7.59 1.26
C ASP A 236 12.94 8.08 2.62
N LEU A 237 12.33 9.12 3.20
CA LEU A 237 12.72 9.72 4.49
C LEU A 237 12.43 8.83 5.69
N TRP A 238 11.34 8.07 5.64
CA TRP A 238 10.92 7.18 6.72
C TRP A 238 11.94 6.07 6.96
N SER A 239 12.62 5.62 5.91
CA SER A 239 13.62 4.56 5.94
C SER A 239 14.85 4.90 6.77
N ASN A 240 15.45 3.89 7.43
CA ASN A 240 16.82 4.02 7.96
C ASN A 240 17.81 4.23 6.80
N GLU A 241 18.63 5.26 6.91
CA GLU A 241 19.60 5.74 5.94
C GLU A 241 20.65 4.70 5.57
N GLY A 242 21.20 3.98 6.55
CA GLY A 242 22.16 2.92 6.29
C GLY A 242 21.53 1.77 5.51
N TYR A 243 20.31 1.35 5.87
CA TYR A 243 19.62 0.25 5.19
C TYR A 243 19.14 0.59 3.79
N ARG A 244 18.73 1.84 3.53
CA ARG A 244 18.40 2.28 2.17
C ARG A 244 19.64 2.59 1.32
N GLY A 245 20.85 2.43 1.86
CA GLY A 245 22.09 2.75 1.15
C GLY A 245 22.24 4.25 0.88
N PHE A 246 21.85 5.08 1.87
CA PHE A 246 21.90 6.54 1.85
C PHE A 246 21.09 7.13 0.69
N SER A 247 21.77 7.67 -0.32
CA SER A 247 21.17 8.26 -1.53
C SER A 247 20.64 7.23 -2.52
N LYS A 248 20.89 5.93 -2.31
CA LYS A 248 20.45 4.87 -3.23
C LYS A 248 18.94 4.57 -3.14
N GLY A 249 18.33 4.73 -1.96
CA GLY A 249 16.91 4.49 -1.72
C GLY A 249 16.46 3.02 -1.78
N LEU A 250 17.29 2.06 -1.34
CA LEU A 250 16.89 0.64 -1.38
C LEU A 250 15.69 0.36 -0.46
N ILE A 251 14.55 -0.05 -1.03
CA ILE A 251 13.32 -0.41 -0.28
C ILE A 251 13.50 -1.73 0.51
N GLY A 252 14.18 -2.70 -0.12
CA GLY A 252 14.30 -4.07 0.39
C GLY A 252 14.87 -4.17 1.81
N PRO A 253 16.02 -3.56 2.12
CA PRO A 253 16.58 -3.63 3.47
C PRO A 253 15.98 -2.61 4.44
N SER A 254 15.35 -1.53 3.96
CA SER A 254 14.96 -0.38 4.79
C SER A 254 13.58 -0.48 5.44
N HIS A 255 12.68 -1.34 4.93
CA HIS A 255 11.34 -1.54 5.48
C HIS A 255 11.17 -2.95 6.07
N GLY A 256 10.69 -3.07 7.32
CA GLY A 256 10.56 -4.36 8.00
C GLY A 256 9.34 -5.20 7.57
N GLN A 257 8.21 -4.57 7.24
CA GLN A 257 6.98 -5.26 6.81
C GLN A 257 6.93 -5.39 5.28
N ILE A 258 6.44 -6.53 4.78
CA ILE A 258 6.30 -6.79 3.34
C ILE A 258 5.27 -5.87 2.71
N ARG A 259 4.15 -5.64 3.42
CA ARG A 259 3.18 -4.62 3.02
C ARG A 259 3.80 -3.22 2.92
N GLY A 260 4.69 -2.85 3.85
CA GLY A 260 5.41 -1.57 3.77
C GLY A 260 6.23 -1.45 2.49
N LYS A 261 7.02 -2.50 2.16
CA LYS A 261 7.74 -2.57 0.88
C LYS A 261 6.81 -2.44 -0.34
N ALA A 262 5.64 -3.09 -0.28
CA ALA A 262 4.66 -3.07 -1.37
C ALA A 262 4.12 -1.65 -1.62
N TRP A 263 3.73 -0.93 -0.57
CA TRP A 263 3.19 0.42 -0.70
C TRP A 263 4.28 1.45 -1.03
N THR A 264 5.49 1.31 -0.46
CA THR A 264 6.64 2.11 -0.89
C THR A 264 6.90 1.97 -2.39
N LEU A 265 6.93 0.74 -2.93
CA LEU A 265 7.11 0.52 -4.37
C LEU A 265 5.99 1.15 -5.19
N ARG A 266 4.72 1.01 -4.74
CA ARG A 266 3.56 1.63 -5.40
C ARG A 266 3.72 3.14 -5.49
N ASP A 267 3.90 3.82 -4.36
CA ASP A 267 3.86 5.29 -4.30
C ASP A 267 5.07 5.92 -5.04
N LEU A 268 6.26 5.30 -4.95
CA LEU A 268 7.43 5.74 -5.71
C LEU A 268 7.26 5.54 -7.23
N ALA A 269 6.71 4.40 -7.66
CA ALA A 269 6.45 4.13 -9.08
C ALA A 269 5.37 5.06 -9.63
N GLU A 270 4.29 5.31 -8.88
CA GLU A 270 3.22 6.24 -9.21
C GLU A 270 3.75 7.68 -9.38
N ALA A 271 4.58 8.15 -8.44
CA ALA A 271 5.22 9.47 -8.53
C ALA A 271 6.22 9.55 -9.71
N ALA A 272 7.08 8.55 -9.88
CA ALA A 272 8.04 8.49 -10.98
C ALA A 272 7.39 8.41 -12.36
N TYR A 273 6.18 7.85 -12.45
CA TYR A 273 5.38 7.79 -13.67
C TYR A 273 4.68 9.12 -13.96
N LEU A 274 3.94 9.67 -13.00
CA LEU A 274 2.96 10.74 -13.26
C LEU A 274 3.47 12.16 -13.05
N LEU A 275 4.51 12.38 -12.24
CA LEU A 275 5.04 13.73 -12.05
C LEU A 275 5.51 14.35 -13.38
N PRO A 276 5.47 15.68 -13.54
CA PRO A 276 5.97 16.35 -14.75
C PRO A 276 7.42 15.94 -15.06
N ASP A 277 7.78 15.82 -16.35
CA ASP A 277 9.10 15.33 -16.76
C ASP A 277 10.27 16.15 -16.21
N ASN A 278 10.07 17.47 -16.04
CA ASN A 278 11.04 18.39 -15.47
C ASN A 278 10.91 18.55 -13.95
N TYR A 279 10.06 17.76 -13.28
CA TYR A 279 9.92 17.81 -11.84
C TYR A 279 11.25 17.41 -11.16
N PRO A 280 11.81 18.21 -10.23
CA PRO A 280 13.19 18.02 -9.77
C PRO A 280 13.53 16.68 -9.12
N LEU A 281 12.54 15.98 -8.53
CA LEU A 281 12.75 14.68 -7.88
C LEU A 281 12.33 13.50 -8.75
N LYS A 282 11.78 13.71 -9.96
CA LYS A 282 11.31 12.59 -10.80
C LYS A 282 12.44 11.63 -11.15
N ALA A 283 13.64 12.17 -11.42
CA ALA A 283 14.83 11.37 -11.69
C ALA A 283 15.28 10.55 -10.46
N GLU A 284 15.16 11.12 -9.25
CA GLU A 284 15.45 10.41 -8.00
C GLU A 284 14.48 9.25 -7.80
N PHE A 285 13.16 9.49 -7.88
CA PHE A 285 12.17 8.43 -7.71
C PHE A 285 12.33 7.31 -8.74
N ASN A 286 12.63 7.65 -10.00
CA ASN A 286 12.98 6.64 -11.02
C ASN A 286 14.20 5.80 -10.61
N ALA A 287 15.26 6.45 -10.12
CA ALA A 287 16.46 5.75 -9.67
C ALA A 287 16.18 4.85 -8.48
N VAL A 288 15.36 5.29 -7.52
CA VAL A 288 14.98 4.50 -6.33
C VAL A 288 14.20 3.24 -6.73
N VAL A 289 13.21 3.36 -7.63
CA VAL A 289 12.45 2.21 -8.16
C VAL A 289 13.39 1.23 -8.87
N HIS A 290 14.23 1.74 -9.78
CA HIS A 290 15.21 0.93 -10.51
C HIS A 290 16.17 0.20 -9.57
N ASN A 291 16.80 0.92 -8.64
CA ASN A 291 17.75 0.36 -7.67
C ASN A 291 17.15 -0.74 -6.81
N SER A 292 15.86 -0.59 -6.43
CA SER A 292 15.16 -1.56 -5.60
C SER A 292 14.75 -2.80 -6.39
N LEU A 293 14.27 -2.63 -7.61
CA LEU A 293 13.96 -3.74 -8.52
C LEU A 293 15.23 -4.54 -8.87
N ASP A 294 16.35 -3.86 -9.15
CA ASP A 294 17.65 -4.50 -9.38
C ASP A 294 18.11 -5.31 -8.16
N ASP A 295 18.00 -4.74 -6.95
CA ASP A 295 18.37 -5.42 -5.71
C ASP A 295 17.53 -6.69 -5.49
N TRP A 296 16.22 -6.61 -5.74
CA TRP A 296 15.33 -7.76 -5.62
C TRP A 296 15.56 -8.80 -6.72
N ASN A 297 15.69 -8.41 -7.98
CA ASN A 297 15.96 -9.34 -9.07
C ASN A 297 17.27 -10.09 -8.84
N LYS A 298 18.34 -9.39 -8.47
CA LYS A 298 19.61 -10.03 -8.12
C LYS A 298 19.50 -11.03 -6.97
N LYS A 299 18.69 -10.74 -5.96
CA LYS A 299 18.49 -11.63 -4.80
C LYS A 299 17.59 -12.83 -5.11
N TYR A 300 16.65 -12.67 -6.04
CA TYR A 300 15.52 -13.56 -6.20
C TYR A 300 15.32 -14.04 -7.65
N SER A 301 14.93 -13.15 -8.56
CA SER A 301 14.57 -13.51 -9.95
C SER A 301 15.74 -14.13 -10.71
N ASP A 302 16.94 -13.57 -10.56
CA ASP A 302 18.16 -13.97 -11.25
C ASP A 302 18.99 -14.97 -10.42
N ASN A 303 18.53 -15.28 -9.21
CA ASN A 303 19.25 -16.15 -8.29
C ASN A 303 18.66 -17.58 -8.34
N PRO A 304 19.34 -18.56 -8.97
CA PRO A 304 18.87 -19.93 -9.01
C PRO A 304 18.84 -20.60 -7.63
N GLY A 305 19.54 -20.04 -6.64
CA GLY A 305 19.51 -20.48 -5.24
C GLY A 305 18.47 -19.76 -4.37
N ALA A 306 17.61 -18.92 -4.94
CA ALA A 306 16.49 -18.35 -4.20
C ALA A 306 15.57 -19.47 -3.69
N ASN A 307 14.89 -19.24 -2.56
CA ASN A 307 14.08 -20.28 -1.94
C ASN A 307 12.97 -20.79 -2.87
N PRO A 308 12.62 -22.09 -2.79
CA PRO A 308 11.71 -22.74 -3.75
C PRO A 308 10.25 -22.30 -3.59
N LEU A 309 9.91 -21.58 -2.51
CA LEU A 309 8.56 -21.11 -2.27
C LEU A 309 8.28 -19.76 -2.95
N HIS A 310 9.32 -19.06 -3.40
CA HIS A 310 9.24 -17.72 -3.98
C HIS A 310 8.74 -16.65 -3.00
N VAL A 311 9.17 -16.77 -1.73
CA VAL A 311 8.82 -15.86 -0.63
C VAL A 311 10.05 -15.05 -0.26
N MET A 312 9.96 -13.73 -0.08
CA MET A 312 11.14 -12.92 0.25
C MET A 312 11.82 -13.33 1.57
N ASN A 313 13.12 -13.06 1.67
CA ASN A 313 13.79 -13.11 2.96
C ASN A 313 13.19 -12.02 3.87
N GLY A 314 12.74 -12.44 5.06
CA GLY A 314 12.10 -11.55 6.02
C GLY A 314 10.57 -11.56 6.02
N GLU A 315 9.89 -12.37 5.18
CA GLU A 315 8.42 -12.53 5.31
C GLU A 315 8.02 -13.44 6.47
N ALA A 316 8.89 -14.38 6.85
CA ALA A 316 8.65 -15.33 7.94
C ALA A 316 8.87 -14.67 9.30
N ILE A 317 7.92 -13.83 9.72
CA ILE A 317 7.98 -13.07 10.99
C ILE A 317 7.00 -13.57 12.05
N TYR A 318 6.03 -14.41 11.66
CA TYR A 318 5.04 -14.99 12.55
C TYR A 318 5.52 -16.36 13.06
N SER A 319 4.89 -16.80 14.14
CA SER A 319 5.18 -18.07 14.80
C SER A 319 3.94 -18.95 14.76
N LEU A 320 4.02 -20.08 14.07
CA LEU A 320 2.91 -21.02 13.93
C LEU A 320 3.33 -22.42 14.39
N ASN A 321 2.38 -23.17 14.95
CA ASN A 321 2.54 -24.57 15.38
C ASN A 321 3.74 -24.80 16.31
N GLY A 322 3.99 -23.84 17.22
CA GLY A 322 5.09 -23.90 18.20
C GLY A 322 6.48 -23.55 17.64
N GLY A 323 6.58 -23.19 16.35
CA GLY A 323 7.81 -22.68 15.76
C GLY A 323 8.08 -21.21 16.10
N LYS A 324 9.25 -20.69 15.69
CA LYS A 324 9.66 -19.30 15.88
C LYS A 324 9.97 -18.68 14.52
N GLN A 325 9.30 -17.58 14.16
CA GLN A 325 9.55 -16.86 12.89
C GLN A 325 9.57 -17.80 11.67
N ASN A 326 8.63 -18.76 11.68
CA ASN A 326 8.52 -19.82 10.69
C ASN A 326 7.32 -19.63 9.75
N SER A 327 6.48 -18.64 10.02
CA SER A 327 5.22 -18.38 9.31
C SER A 327 5.22 -16.99 8.68
N MET A 328 4.62 -16.89 7.49
CA MET A 328 4.45 -15.66 6.72
C MET A 328 2.97 -15.38 6.48
N ALA A 329 2.62 -14.13 6.18
CA ALA A 329 1.26 -13.72 5.89
C ALA A 329 1.01 -13.60 4.37
N PRO A 330 0.23 -14.50 3.74
CA PRO A 330 -0.03 -14.47 2.30
C PRO A 330 -0.55 -13.13 1.81
N TRP A 331 -1.44 -12.48 2.57
CA TRP A 331 -2.03 -11.19 2.20
C TRP A 331 -0.99 -10.07 2.02
N GLN A 332 0.13 -10.09 2.75
CA GLN A 332 1.20 -9.11 2.54
C GLN A 332 1.98 -9.39 1.26
N HIS A 333 2.23 -10.67 0.98
CA HIS A 333 2.88 -11.11 -0.25
C HIS A 333 2.04 -10.73 -1.47
N ASN A 334 0.72 -10.94 -1.41
CA ASN A 334 -0.21 -10.56 -2.48
C ASN A 334 -0.14 -9.06 -2.81
N PHE A 335 0.02 -8.21 -1.79
CA PHE A 335 0.18 -6.77 -1.97
C PHE A 335 1.47 -6.46 -2.73
N LEU A 336 2.57 -7.14 -2.42
CA LEU A 336 3.83 -6.97 -3.12
C LEU A 336 3.79 -7.53 -4.56
N THR A 337 3.18 -8.70 -4.78
CA THR A 337 2.95 -9.23 -6.14
C THR A 337 2.19 -8.22 -6.98
N TRP A 338 1.14 -7.62 -6.41
CA TRP A 338 0.37 -6.58 -7.07
C TRP A 338 1.21 -5.33 -7.34
N SER A 339 1.94 -4.78 -6.36
CA SER A 339 2.74 -3.57 -6.55
C SER A 339 3.84 -3.74 -7.61
N ALA A 340 4.51 -4.91 -7.64
CA ALA A 340 5.46 -5.24 -8.69
C ALA A 340 4.78 -5.36 -10.06
N GLY A 341 3.58 -5.93 -10.11
CA GLY A 341 2.74 -5.97 -11.30
C GLY A 341 2.32 -4.58 -11.78
N HIS A 342 1.96 -3.69 -10.86
CA HIS A 342 1.60 -2.32 -11.16
C HIS A 342 2.80 -1.54 -11.72
N ALA A 343 3.98 -1.65 -11.10
CA ALA A 343 5.22 -1.07 -11.64
C ALA A 343 5.56 -1.62 -13.04
N ALA A 344 5.33 -2.91 -13.29
CA ALA A 344 5.50 -3.50 -14.62
C ALA A 344 4.52 -2.93 -15.65
N GLU A 345 3.26 -2.68 -15.23
CA GLU A 345 2.24 -2.05 -16.06
C GLU A 345 2.56 -0.59 -16.41
N LEU A 346 3.18 0.14 -15.49
CA LEU A 346 3.67 1.51 -15.70
C LEU A 346 4.98 1.55 -16.54
N GLY A 347 5.59 0.40 -16.84
CA GLY A 347 6.73 0.28 -17.73
C GLY A 347 8.11 0.30 -17.06
N PHE A 348 8.19 0.11 -15.74
CA PHE A 348 9.47 0.03 -15.04
C PHE A 348 10.21 -1.27 -15.37
N ALA A 349 11.45 -1.15 -15.87
CA ALA A 349 12.30 -2.29 -16.19
C ALA A 349 12.59 -3.15 -14.95
N GLY A 350 12.67 -4.48 -15.11
CA GLY A 350 12.89 -5.42 -14.01
C GLY A 350 11.65 -5.73 -13.16
N ALA A 351 10.57 -4.93 -13.25
CA ALA A 351 9.37 -5.14 -12.44
C ALA A 351 8.61 -6.41 -12.85
N ALA A 352 8.56 -6.73 -14.14
CA ALA A 352 7.87 -7.92 -14.64
C ALA A 352 8.58 -9.20 -14.19
N GLU A 353 9.91 -9.22 -14.19
CA GLU A 353 10.77 -10.30 -13.72
C GLU A 353 10.54 -10.55 -12.23
N PHE A 354 10.55 -9.49 -11.42
CA PHE A 354 10.29 -9.60 -9.99
C PHE A 354 8.86 -10.06 -9.68
N ARG A 355 7.86 -9.47 -10.36
CA ARG A 355 6.46 -9.92 -10.26
C ARG A 355 6.34 -11.40 -10.63
N ASN A 356 7.02 -11.86 -11.68
CA ASN A 356 6.98 -13.25 -12.11
C ASN A 356 7.63 -14.20 -11.09
N TRP A 357 8.65 -13.75 -10.36
CA TRP A 357 9.20 -14.55 -9.27
C TRP A 357 8.17 -14.70 -8.14
N LEU A 358 7.61 -13.58 -7.64
CA LEU A 358 6.60 -13.57 -6.57
C LEU A 358 5.34 -14.37 -6.94
N ALA A 359 4.80 -14.15 -8.13
CA ALA A 359 3.55 -14.74 -8.62
C ALA A 359 3.53 -16.29 -8.57
N LYS A 360 4.69 -16.95 -8.59
CA LYS A 360 4.76 -18.41 -8.45
C LYS A 360 4.20 -18.89 -7.11
N PHE A 361 4.35 -18.12 -6.03
CA PHE A 361 3.75 -18.41 -4.74
C PHE A 361 2.21 -18.40 -4.83
N ASP A 362 1.64 -17.32 -5.35
CA ASP A 362 0.19 -17.16 -5.51
C ASP A 362 -0.42 -18.27 -6.39
N ILE A 363 0.26 -18.60 -7.49
CA ILE A 363 -0.15 -19.68 -8.41
C ILE A 363 -0.03 -21.04 -7.72
N GLY A 364 1.05 -21.27 -6.97
CA GLY A 364 1.32 -22.50 -6.24
C GLY A 364 0.25 -22.82 -5.20
N LEU A 365 -0.11 -21.84 -4.37
CA LEU A 365 -1.18 -22.01 -3.36
C LEU A 365 -2.54 -22.37 -3.99
N MET A 366 -2.79 -21.93 -5.22
CA MET A 366 -4.05 -22.24 -5.92
C MET A 366 -4.01 -23.59 -6.65
N THR A 367 -2.83 -24.08 -7.08
CA THR A 367 -2.76 -25.17 -8.07
C THR A 367 -1.98 -26.41 -7.63
N ASP A 368 -1.24 -26.38 -6.52
CA ASP A 368 -0.44 -27.52 -6.04
C ASP A 368 -1.29 -28.80 -5.81
N TRP A 369 -2.51 -28.65 -5.28
CA TRP A 369 -3.44 -29.78 -5.08
C TRP A 369 -3.76 -30.54 -6.38
N GLN A 370 -3.64 -29.93 -7.56
CA GLN A 370 -4.01 -30.59 -8.81
C GLN A 370 -3.12 -31.80 -9.12
N SER A 371 -1.84 -31.73 -8.74
CA SER A 371 -0.89 -32.84 -8.93
C SER A 371 -0.96 -33.87 -7.79
N ASN A 372 -1.38 -33.44 -6.60
CA ASN A 372 -1.50 -34.28 -5.40
C ASN A 372 -2.85 -34.04 -4.70
N PRO A 373 -3.98 -34.58 -5.19
CA PRO A 373 -5.32 -34.18 -4.74
C PRO A 373 -5.59 -34.27 -3.24
N THR A 374 -4.89 -35.14 -2.52
CA THR A 374 -5.05 -35.37 -1.08
C THR A 374 -3.90 -34.81 -0.22
N LYS A 375 -2.81 -34.34 -0.82
CA LYS A 375 -1.61 -33.90 -0.08
C LYS A 375 -1.14 -32.50 -0.47
N GLY A 376 -1.37 -32.09 -1.72
CA GLY A 376 -1.00 -30.78 -2.20
C GLY A 376 -1.81 -29.67 -1.54
N TYR A 377 -1.28 -28.46 -1.61
CA TYR A 377 -1.87 -27.30 -0.95
C TYR A 377 -3.30 -27.04 -1.44
N CYS A 378 -4.28 -27.22 -0.54
CA CYS A 378 -5.68 -27.04 -0.89
C CYS A 378 -6.03 -25.55 -1.00
N TRP A 379 -6.51 -25.15 -2.18
CA TRP A 379 -6.78 -23.75 -2.51
C TRP A 379 -7.81 -23.07 -1.59
N LEU A 380 -8.64 -23.83 -0.87
CA LEU A 380 -9.55 -23.28 0.14
C LEU A 380 -8.80 -22.56 1.27
N GLU A 381 -7.55 -22.93 1.54
CA GLU A 381 -6.70 -22.28 2.55
C GLU A 381 -5.65 -21.34 1.94
N ALA A 382 -5.71 -21.01 0.64
CA ALA A 382 -4.73 -20.14 -0.01
C ALA A 382 -4.70 -18.72 0.58
N SER A 383 -5.83 -18.28 1.14
CA SER A 383 -6.01 -16.98 1.81
C SER A 383 -5.99 -17.08 3.34
N ALA A 384 -5.37 -18.11 3.92
CA ALA A 384 -5.16 -18.16 5.36
C ALA A 384 -4.39 -16.91 5.85
N TYR A 385 -4.61 -16.51 7.11
CA TYR A 385 -3.99 -15.31 7.68
C TYR A 385 -2.46 -15.40 7.67
N ASP A 386 -1.94 -16.54 8.10
CA ASP A 386 -0.54 -16.88 8.07
C ASP A 386 -0.36 -18.38 7.76
N ILE A 387 0.78 -18.72 7.14
CA ILE A 387 1.13 -20.11 6.76
C ILE A 387 2.60 -20.40 7.07
N GLN A 388 2.87 -21.61 7.52
CA GLN A 388 4.23 -22.03 7.86
C GLN A 388 5.05 -22.26 6.58
N VAL A 389 6.16 -21.55 6.46
CA VAL A 389 7.09 -21.61 5.30
C VAL A 389 8.49 -22.07 5.67
N LYS A 390 8.79 -22.22 6.97
CA LYS A 390 10.05 -22.76 7.45
C LYS A 390 9.86 -23.91 8.42
N ASP A 391 10.84 -24.80 8.48
CA ASP A 391 10.93 -25.85 9.49
C ASP A 391 11.40 -25.30 10.85
N ALA A 392 11.50 -26.17 11.86
CA ALA A 392 11.96 -25.80 13.20
C ALA A 392 13.44 -25.39 13.27
N ALA A 393 14.25 -25.79 12.28
CA ALA A 393 15.65 -25.40 12.14
C ALA A 393 15.81 -24.06 11.39
N GLY A 394 14.71 -23.48 10.89
CA GLY A 394 14.69 -22.22 10.16
C GLY A 394 14.95 -22.35 8.66
N ASN A 395 15.00 -23.58 8.12
CA ASN A 395 15.14 -23.81 6.69
C ASN A 395 13.80 -23.62 5.99
N TRP A 396 13.83 -23.12 4.76
CA TRP A 396 12.62 -23.05 3.91
C TRP A 396 12.05 -24.45 3.66
N LEU A 397 10.73 -24.59 3.76
CA LEU A 397 10.06 -25.82 3.38
C LEU A 397 10.22 -26.04 1.86
N PRO A 398 10.38 -27.30 1.40
CA PRO A 398 10.82 -27.57 0.03
C PRO A 398 9.71 -27.42 -1.02
N SER A 399 8.44 -27.36 -0.62
CA SER A 399 7.30 -27.32 -1.55
C SER A 399 6.03 -26.80 -0.89
N TYR A 400 5.04 -26.41 -1.70
CA TYR A 400 3.71 -26.03 -1.23
C TYR A 400 2.98 -27.20 -0.54
N THR A 401 3.18 -28.44 -1.00
CA THR A 401 2.71 -29.65 -0.31
C THR A 401 3.29 -29.76 1.11
N ALA A 402 4.58 -29.45 1.30
CA ALA A 402 5.19 -29.44 2.63
C ALA A 402 4.66 -28.29 3.51
N VAL A 403 4.46 -27.10 2.93
CA VAL A 403 3.80 -25.97 3.58
C VAL A 403 2.40 -26.34 4.06
N TYR A 404 1.60 -27.03 3.23
CA TYR A 404 0.26 -27.47 3.58
C TYR A 404 0.26 -28.47 4.73
N GLY A 405 1.12 -29.49 4.67
CA GLY A 405 1.24 -30.49 5.72
C GLY A 405 1.73 -29.91 7.06
N ALA A 406 2.63 -28.93 7.01
CA ALA A 406 3.14 -28.24 8.20
C ALA A 406 2.10 -27.29 8.81
N THR A 407 1.31 -26.60 7.98
CA THR A 407 0.34 -25.59 8.42
C THR A 407 -0.97 -26.23 8.87
N PHE A 408 -1.49 -27.18 8.10
CA PHE A 408 -2.81 -27.80 8.29
C PHE A 408 -2.73 -29.33 8.34
N PRO A 409 -2.00 -29.91 9.32
CA PRO A 409 -1.77 -31.36 9.37
C PRO A 409 -3.07 -32.17 9.44
N THR A 410 -4.12 -31.64 10.08
CA THR A 410 -5.43 -32.31 10.22
C THR A 410 -6.24 -32.35 8.93
N LEU A 411 -5.88 -31.56 7.91
CA LEU A 411 -6.53 -31.55 6.60
C LEU A 411 -5.80 -32.42 5.57
N THR A 412 -4.57 -32.84 5.87
CA THR A 412 -3.76 -33.67 4.97
C THR A 412 -4.39 -35.07 4.84
N GLY A 413 -4.38 -35.63 3.62
CA GLY A 413 -5.00 -36.92 3.28
C GLY A 413 -6.45 -36.80 2.78
N LEU A 414 -7.08 -35.64 2.92
CA LEU A 414 -8.42 -35.36 2.40
C LEU A 414 -8.32 -34.77 0.99
N ALA A 415 -9.13 -35.26 0.06
CA ALA A 415 -9.19 -34.69 -1.28
C ALA A 415 -9.65 -33.22 -1.20
N CYS A 416 -8.90 -32.30 -1.81
CA CYS A 416 -9.19 -30.87 -1.73
C CYS A 416 -10.61 -30.57 -2.23
N ASN A 417 -11.34 -29.72 -1.50
CA ASN A 417 -12.74 -29.35 -1.75
C ASN A 417 -13.76 -30.51 -1.75
N SER A 418 -13.39 -31.71 -1.30
CA SER A 418 -14.33 -32.82 -1.10
C SER A 418 -15.27 -32.57 0.08
N PRO A 419 -16.43 -33.27 0.18
CA PRO A 419 -17.30 -33.19 1.36
C PRO A 419 -16.57 -33.50 2.68
N ALA A 420 -15.61 -34.43 2.67
CA ALA A 420 -14.80 -34.76 3.83
C ALA A 420 -13.87 -33.60 4.23
N MET A 421 -13.25 -32.94 3.26
CA MET A 421 -12.44 -31.73 3.48
C MET A 421 -13.27 -30.59 4.06
N VAL A 422 -14.44 -30.32 3.47
CA VAL A 422 -15.36 -29.26 3.94
C VAL A 422 -15.79 -29.51 5.39
N ALA A 423 -16.13 -30.76 5.74
CA ALA A 423 -16.47 -31.12 7.12
C ALA A 423 -15.28 -30.96 8.09
N ALA A 424 -14.05 -31.25 7.64
CA ALA A 424 -12.84 -31.05 8.44
C ALA A 424 -12.52 -29.57 8.64
N LEU A 425 -12.66 -28.74 7.59
CA LEU A 425 -12.52 -27.29 7.68
C LEU A 425 -13.55 -26.69 8.64
N GLY A 426 -14.81 -27.13 8.61
CA GLY A 426 -15.81 -26.65 9.56
C GLY A 426 -15.44 -26.92 11.02
N ARG A 427 -14.84 -28.09 11.30
CA ARG A 427 -14.29 -28.40 12.63
C ARG A 427 -13.08 -27.52 12.98
N LEU A 428 -12.15 -27.36 12.04
CA LEU A 428 -10.93 -26.55 12.24
C LEU A 428 -11.26 -25.08 12.51
N LYS A 429 -12.18 -24.50 11.74
CA LYS A 429 -12.60 -23.09 11.81
C LYS A 429 -13.68 -22.84 12.88
N LYS A 430 -14.22 -23.89 13.49
CA LYS A 430 -15.29 -23.84 14.50
C LYS A 430 -16.54 -23.10 14.01
N GLN A 431 -16.87 -23.26 12.74
CA GLN A 431 -18.03 -22.65 12.09
C GLN A 431 -18.48 -23.52 10.90
N PRO A 432 -19.73 -23.40 10.43
CA PRO A 432 -20.14 -24.04 9.18
C PRO A 432 -19.21 -23.67 8.03
N TRP A 433 -18.98 -24.61 7.13
CA TRP A 433 -18.14 -24.41 5.94
C TRP A 433 -18.81 -25.05 4.73
N GLN A 434 -18.61 -24.48 3.54
CA GLN A 434 -19.15 -25.04 2.30
C GLN A 434 -18.09 -25.28 1.23
N ALA A 435 -18.44 -26.09 0.23
CA ALA A 435 -17.59 -26.32 -0.92
C ALA A 435 -17.33 -25.02 -1.67
N GLY A 436 -16.07 -24.77 -2.03
CA GLY A 436 -15.63 -23.57 -2.72
C GLY A 436 -15.48 -22.32 -1.85
N GLU A 437 -15.60 -22.43 -0.53
CA GLU A 437 -15.38 -21.33 0.42
C GLU A 437 -13.90 -21.24 0.83
N MET A 438 -13.29 -20.07 0.63
CA MET A 438 -11.91 -19.80 1.01
C MET A 438 -11.80 -19.24 2.44
N SER A 439 -10.69 -19.54 3.12
CA SER A 439 -10.38 -19.06 4.47
C SER A 439 -10.29 -17.54 4.57
N GLY A 440 -10.64 -16.99 5.74
CA GLY A 440 -10.31 -15.60 6.06
C GLY A 440 -11.34 -14.56 5.63
N TYR A 441 -12.60 -14.70 6.06
CA TYR A 441 -13.68 -13.75 5.79
C TYR A 441 -14.01 -13.59 4.29
N PRO A 442 -14.34 -14.68 3.56
CA PRO A 442 -14.56 -14.66 2.10
C PRO A 442 -15.75 -13.81 1.62
N TYR A 443 -16.67 -13.46 2.52
CA TYR A 443 -17.82 -12.62 2.26
C TYR A 443 -17.52 -11.11 2.39
N SER A 444 -16.35 -10.73 2.92
CA SER A 444 -15.97 -9.33 3.14
C SER A 444 -15.10 -8.80 2.02
N ALA A 445 -15.39 -7.59 1.53
CA ALA A 445 -14.53 -6.86 0.60
C ALA A 445 -13.14 -6.54 1.16
N THR A 446 -12.89 -6.70 2.46
CA THR A 446 -11.58 -6.51 3.12
C THR A 446 -11.02 -7.80 3.71
N GLY A 447 -11.67 -8.95 3.46
CA GLY A 447 -11.20 -10.26 3.90
C GLY A 447 -9.93 -10.70 3.18
N PHE A 448 -9.27 -11.74 3.69
CA PHE A 448 -8.05 -12.26 3.08
C PHE A 448 -8.22 -12.79 1.66
N PRO A 449 -9.37 -13.37 1.24
CA PRO A 449 -9.62 -13.65 -0.17
C PRO A 449 -9.67 -12.39 -1.04
N ALA A 450 -10.16 -11.26 -0.52
CA ALA A 450 -10.11 -9.99 -1.24
C ALA A 450 -8.67 -9.49 -1.39
N ASN A 451 -7.87 -9.54 -0.31
CA ASN A 451 -6.44 -9.21 -0.38
C ASN A 451 -5.68 -10.15 -1.34
N PHE A 452 -6.05 -11.44 -1.37
CA PHE A 452 -5.49 -12.42 -2.28
C PHE A 452 -5.82 -12.12 -3.75
N GLN A 453 -7.01 -11.56 -4.00
CA GLN A 453 -7.50 -11.25 -5.35
C GLN A 453 -6.51 -10.40 -6.16
N ILE A 454 -5.92 -9.37 -5.55
CA ILE A 454 -5.04 -8.46 -6.29
C ILE A 454 -3.73 -9.13 -6.70
N GLY A 455 -3.20 -10.01 -5.86
CA GLY A 455 -1.99 -10.79 -6.13
C GLY A 455 -2.21 -11.81 -7.23
N VAL A 456 -3.28 -12.62 -7.13
CA VAL A 456 -3.62 -13.61 -8.17
C VAL A 456 -4.06 -12.95 -9.48
N ALA A 457 -4.65 -11.74 -9.42
CA ALA A 457 -4.96 -10.96 -10.60
C ALA A 457 -3.68 -10.52 -11.34
N ALA A 458 -2.71 -9.95 -10.60
CA ALA A 458 -1.40 -9.59 -11.16
C ALA A 458 -0.62 -10.83 -11.66
N ALA A 459 -0.77 -11.98 -10.99
CA ALA A 459 -0.16 -13.24 -11.41
C ALA A 459 -0.77 -13.78 -12.72
N ALA A 460 -2.07 -13.61 -12.95
CA ALA A 460 -2.75 -14.16 -14.12
C ALA A 460 -2.20 -13.64 -15.47
N ASP A 461 -1.70 -12.39 -15.49
CA ASP A 461 -1.11 -11.75 -16.66
C ASP A 461 0.42 -11.94 -16.75
N SER A 462 0.99 -12.88 -16.00
CA SER A 462 2.43 -13.16 -15.99
C SER A 462 2.93 -14.00 -17.16
N GLY A 463 2.05 -14.73 -17.82
CA GLY A 463 2.43 -15.76 -18.79
C GLY A 463 3.03 -17.02 -18.16
N LEU A 464 3.10 -17.11 -16.83
CA LEU A 464 3.61 -18.29 -16.13
C LEU A 464 2.67 -19.50 -16.31
N PRO A 465 3.21 -20.73 -16.23
CA PRO A 465 2.39 -21.94 -16.18
C PRO A 465 1.33 -21.85 -15.08
N ASN A 466 0.13 -22.32 -15.39
CA ASN A 466 -1.03 -22.32 -14.48
C ASN A 466 -1.52 -20.95 -13.99
N ALA A 467 -0.95 -19.82 -14.40
CA ALA A 467 -1.40 -18.49 -14.00
C ALA A 467 -2.90 -18.25 -14.26
N LYS A 468 -3.34 -18.52 -15.50
CA LYS A 468 -4.76 -18.44 -15.87
C LYS A 468 -5.62 -19.48 -15.17
N THR A 469 -5.06 -20.66 -14.87
CA THR A 469 -5.75 -21.73 -14.12
C THR A 469 -6.02 -21.30 -12.68
N ALA A 470 -5.03 -20.71 -12.01
CA ALA A 470 -5.15 -20.16 -10.66
C ALA A 470 -6.25 -19.09 -10.60
N TRP A 471 -6.26 -18.14 -11.55
CA TRP A 471 -7.31 -17.12 -11.64
C TRP A 471 -8.70 -17.72 -11.86
N LYS A 472 -8.86 -18.65 -12.81
CA LYS A 472 -10.15 -19.31 -13.07
C LYS A 472 -10.66 -20.04 -11.84
N LEU A 473 -9.78 -20.75 -11.12
CA LEU A 473 -10.13 -21.42 -9.87
C LEU A 473 -10.54 -20.41 -8.79
N PHE A 474 -9.77 -19.34 -8.61
CA PHE A 474 -10.11 -18.26 -7.68
C PHE A 474 -11.48 -17.65 -8.00
N GLN A 475 -11.78 -17.39 -9.27
CA GLN A 475 -13.08 -16.87 -9.69
C GLN A 475 -14.23 -17.88 -9.52
N SER A 476 -13.94 -19.18 -9.45
CA SER A 476 -14.96 -20.21 -9.25
C SER A 476 -15.42 -20.39 -7.80
N ARG A 477 -14.79 -19.68 -6.85
CA ARG A 477 -15.16 -19.71 -5.43
C ARG A 477 -16.65 -19.39 -5.23
N SER A 478 -17.29 -20.16 -4.35
CA SER A 478 -18.74 -20.09 -4.10
C SER A 478 -19.13 -18.93 -3.21
N VAL A 479 -18.21 -18.49 -2.32
CA VAL A 479 -18.38 -17.31 -1.48
C VAL A 479 -17.52 -16.17 -1.99
N LYS A 480 -18.15 -15.04 -2.24
CA LYS A 480 -17.52 -13.79 -2.68
C LYS A 480 -18.09 -12.63 -1.87
N PRO A 481 -17.43 -11.46 -1.89
CA PRO A 481 -17.98 -10.27 -1.26
C PRO A 481 -19.38 -9.94 -1.78
N THR A 482 -20.34 -9.82 -0.85
CA THR A 482 -21.74 -9.48 -1.13
C THR A 482 -22.22 -8.42 -0.14
N ALA A 483 -23.32 -7.73 -0.46
CA ALA A 483 -23.90 -6.73 0.44
C ALA A 483 -24.11 -7.26 1.88
N PRO A 484 -23.90 -6.44 2.92
CA PRO A 484 -23.55 -5.02 2.87
C PRO A 484 -22.05 -4.74 2.59
N ASP A 485 -21.19 -5.75 2.72
CA ASP A 485 -19.72 -5.66 2.57
C ASP A 485 -19.25 -6.01 1.15
N GLY A 486 -20.10 -5.76 0.15
CA GLY A 486 -19.84 -6.09 -1.24
C GLY A 486 -18.93 -5.07 -1.91
N TYR A 487 -18.30 -5.49 -3.01
CA TYR A 487 -17.39 -4.61 -3.74
C TYR A 487 -18.05 -3.34 -4.30
N ASN A 488 -19.38 -3.31 -4.52
CA ASN A 488 -20.10 -2.13 -5.03
C ASN A 488 -19.76 -0.86 -4.26
N ASN A 489 -19.72 -0.91 -2.92
CA ASN A 489 -19.44 0.26 -2.07
C ASN A 489 -18.02 0.24 -1.49
N TYR A 490 -17.23 -0.81 -1.77
CA TYR A 490 -15.89 -1.00 -1.21
C TYR A 490 -14.96 -1.72 -2.22
N PRO A 491 -14.62 -1.08 -3.34
CA PRO A 491 -13.96 -1.76 -4.47
C PRO A 491 -12.43 -1.86 -4.35
N ASN A 492 -11.79 -1.48 -3.22
CA ASN A 492 -10.33 -1.44 -3.06
C ASN A 492 -9.59 -2.63 -3.69
N PHE A 493 -10.12 -3.84 -3.47
CA PHE A 493 -9.52 -5.10 -3.92
C PHE A 493 -10.28 -5.78 -5.06
N ALA A 494 -11.27 -5.11 -5.66
CA ALA A 494 -12.08 -5.63 -6.77
C ALA A 494 -11.31 -5.62 -8.12
N VAL A 495 -10.02 -5.96 -8.08
CA VAL A 495 -9.12 -5.95 -9.24
C VAL A 495 -9.30 -7.21 -10.08
N LEU A 496 -9.16 -7.06 -11.40
CA LEU A 496 -9.22 -8.12 -12.40
C LEU A 496 -7.89 -8.18 -13.17
N PRO A 497 -7.48 -9.37 -13.64
CA PRO A 497 -6.48 -9.49 -14.70
C PRO A 497 -6.92 -8.72 -15.93
N ARG A 498 -5.96 -8.12 -16.63
CA ARG A 498 -6.13 -7.51 -17.95
C ARG A 498 -6.62 -8.54 -18.97
N SER A 499 -6.13 -9.78 -18.88
CA SER A 499 -6.57 -10.87 -19.75
C SER A 499 -8.00 -11.37 -19.51
N SER A 500 -8.71 -10.86 -18.50
CA SER A 500 -10.12 -11.21 -18.29
C SER A 500 -10.99 -10.64 -19.41
N PRO A 501 -11.99 -11.40 -19.92
CA PRO A 501 -12.95 -10.87 -20.88
C PRO A 501 -13.69 -9.66 -20.31
N HIS A 502 -14.09 -8.75 -21.19
CA HIS A 502 -14.93 -7.59 -20.87
C HIS A 502 -16.34 -8.01 -20.48
#